data_AF-A0A8D0C3Z6-F1
#
_entry.id   AF-A0A8D0C3Z6-F1
#
_cell.length_a   1.000
_cell.length_b   1.000
_cell.length_c   1.000
_cell.angle_alpha   90.00
_cell.angle_beta   90.00
_cell.angle_gamma   90.00
#
_symmetry.space_group_name_H-M   'P 1'
#
loop_
_entity.id
_entity.type
_entity.pdbx_description
1 polymer ?
#
loop_
_entity_poly.entity_id
_entity_poly.type
_entity_poly.pdbx_seq_one_letter_code
_entity_poly.pdbx_strand_id
1 'polypeptide(L)' 'MGSSKITFEEVAVYFTEEEWALLDPAQRALHKQVMEENCQNVLFVGKSLSQDYAEGRNN' A
#
# COMPACT_ATOMS: atom_id res chain seq x y z
N MET A 1 23.24 -0.33 -0.90
CA MET A 1 22.09 -0.87 -0.13
C MET A 1 20.97 -1.10 -1.12
N GLY A 2 20.39 -2.29 -1.19
CA GLY A 2 19.38 -2.61 -2.21
C GLY A 2 18.14 -1.74 -2.04
N SER A 3 17.76 -1.01 -3.10
CA SER A 3 16.52 -0.24 -3.17
C SER A 3 15.35 -1.21 -3.26
N SER A 4 14.94 -1.77 -2.12
CA SER A 4 13.74 -2.61 -2.04
C SER A 4 12.54 -1.70 -2.27
N LYS A 5 11.78 -1.97 -3.34
CA LYS A 5 10.55 -1.24 -3.65
C LYS A 5 9.47 -1.76 -2.72
N ILE A 6 8.84 -0.85 -1.97
CA ILE A 6 7.66 -1.21 -1.18
C ILE A 6 6.55 -1.61 -2.16
N THR A 7 5.97 -2.80 -1.97
CA THR A 7 4.84 -3.27 -2.77
C THR A 7 3.54 -3.20 -1.96
N PHE A 8 2.40 -3.19 -2.66
CA PHE A 8 1.10 -3.18 -2.00
C PHE A 8 0.87 -4.42 -1.12
N GLU A 9 1.45 -5.56 -1.51
CA GLU A 9 1.37 -6.82 -0.79
C GLU A 9 1.98 -6.74 0.62
N GLU A 10 2.96 -5.87 0.84
CA GLU A 10 3.60 -5.69 2.15
C GLU A 10 2.71 -4.93 3.15
N VAL A 11 1.70 -4.20 2.67
CA VAL A 11 0.80 -3.37 3.49
C VAL A 11 -0.66 -3.78 3.37
N ALA A 12 -0.99 -4.74 2.51
CA ALA A 12 -2.33 -5.25 2.34
C ALA A 12 -2.69 -6.24 3.46
N VAL A 13 -3.93 -6.14 3.94
CA VAL A 13 -4.50 -7.10 4.89
C VAL A 13 -5.55 -7.92 4.16
N TYR A 14 -5.42 -9.24 4.23
CA TYR A 14 -6.31 -10.16 3.55
C TYR A 14 -7.15 -10.92 4.57
N PHE A 15 -8.42 -11.12 4.23
CA PHE A 15 -9.33 -12.00 4.93
C PHE A 15 -9.64 -13.19 4.03
N THR A 16 -9.77 -14.37 4.63
CA THR A 16 -10.41 -15.53 3.97
C THR A 16 -11.90 -15.27 3.75
N GLU A 17 -12.57 -16.09 2.93
CA GLU A 17 -14.01 -15.93 2.70
C GLU A 17 -14.81 -16.12 3.99
N GLU A 18 -14.39 -17.05 4.84
CA GLU A 18 -14.98 -17.33 6.15
C GLU A 18 -14.81 -16.15 7.11
N GLU A 19 -13.60 -15.58 7.20
CA GLU A 19 -13.35 -14.40 8.04
C GLU A 19 -14.11 -13.18 7.51
N TRP A 20 -14.16 -12.99 6.20
CA TRP A 20 -14.90 -11.89 5.57
C TRP A 20 -16.40 -11.99 5.85
N ALA A 21 -16.96 -13.21 5.84
CA ALA A 21 -18.35 -13.47 6.17
C ALA A 21 -18.70 -13.09 7.62
N LEU A 22 -17.75 -13.20 8.55
CA LEU A 22 -17.92 -12.86 9.97
C LEU A 22 -17.81 -11.36 10.27
N LEU A 23 -17.23 -10.57 9.36
CA LEU A 23 -17.12 -9.11 9.54
C LEU A 23 -18.49 -8.43 9.47
N ASP A 24 -18.71 -7.47 10.36
CA ASP A 24 -19.86 -6.59 10.27
C ASP A 24 -19.72 -5.59 9.10
N PRO A 25 -20.83 -4.98 8.64
CA PRO A 25 -20.78 -4.03 7.52
C PRO A 25 -19.83 -2.85 7.72
N ALA A 26 -19.64 -2.37 8.95
CA ALA A 26 -18.73 -1.27 9.24
C ALA A 26 -17.27 -1.71 9.13
N GLN A 27 -16.94 -2.92 9.59
CA GLN A 27 -15.60 -3.51 9.41
C GLN A 27 -15.25 -3.73 7.94
N ARG A 28 -16.19 -4.20 7.12
CA ARG A 28 -15.97 -4.35 5.67
C ARG A 28 -15.78 -3.00 4.97
N ALA A 29 -16.54 -1.99 5.39
CA ALA A 29 -16.37 -0.62 4.87
C ALA A 29 -15.00 -0.05 5.26
N LEU A 30 -14.59 -0.24 6.51
CA LEU A 30 -13.28 0.19 7.00
C LEU A 30 -12.14 -0.53 6.26
N HIS A 31 -12.23 -1.84 6.06
CA HIS A 31 -11.23 -2.59 5.30
C HIS A 31 -11.03 -2.02 3.89
N LYS A 32 -12.13 -1.72 3.18
CA LYS A 32 -12.05 -1.08 1.86
C LYS A 32 -11.35 0.28 1.90
N GLN A 33 -11.69 1.12 2.87
CA GLN A 33 -11.07 2.44 3.04
C GLN A 33 -9.57 2.32 3.31
N VAL A 34 -9.18 1.44 4.22
CA VAL A 34 -7.77 1.22 4.57
C VAL A 34 -6.98 0.66 3.39
N MET A 35 -7.56 -0.28 2.62
CA MET A 35 -6.89 -0.82 1.43
C MET A 35 -6.75 0.21 0.30
N GLU A 36 -7.72 1.11 0.15
CA GLU A 36 -7.64 2.23 -0.79
C GLU A 36 -6.53 3.20 -0.40
N GLU A 37 -6.45 3.59 0.88
CA GLU A 37 -5.41 4.47 1.40
C GLU A 37 -4.02 3.83 1.25
N ASN A 38 -3.88 2.54 1.59
CA ASN A 38 -2.62 1.82 1.45
C ASN A 38 -2.13 1.77 0.00
N CYS A 39 -3.05 1.61 -0.97
CA CYS A 39 -2.70 1.62 -2.39
C CYS A 39 -2.15 2.99 -2.82
N GLN A 40 -2.82 4.08 -2.40
CA GLN A 40 -2.38 5.44 -2.70
C GLN A 40 -1.03 5.76 -2.05
N ASN A 41 -0.83 5.34 -0.81
CA ASN A 41 0.42 5.55 -0.07
C ASN A 41 1.60 4.83 -0.74
N VAL A 42 1.42 3.56 -1.16
CA VAL A 42 2.47 2.81 -1.87
C VAL A 42 2.81 3.47 -3.22
N LEU A 43 1.80 3.94 -3.96
CA LEU A 43 2.02 4.69 -5.21
C LEU A 43 2.77 6.00 -4.98
N PHE A 44 2.46 6.71 -3.89
CA PHE A 44 3.12 7.97 -3.54
C PHE A 44 4.58 7.76 -3.16
N VAL A 45 4.87 6.79 -2.27
CA VAL A 45 6.24 6.44 -1.87
C VAL A 45 7.04 5.92 -3.06
N GLY A 46 6.41 5.14 -3.94
CA GLY A 46 7.04 4.70 -5.20
C GLY A 46 7.43 5.87 -6.11
N LYS A 47 6.62 6.93 -6.16
CA LYS A 47 6.92 8.16 -6.92
C LYS A 47 8.03 8.99 -6.25
N SER A 48 7.98 9.18 -4.94
CA SER A 48 8.98 9.98 -4.21
C SER A 48 10.37 9.37 -4.34
N LEU A 49 10.49 8.05 -4.15
CA LEU A 49 11.75 7.35 -4.36
C LEU A 49 12.28 7.55 -5.79
N SER A 50 11.41 7.47 -6.81
CA SER A 50 11.81 7.69 -8.20
C SER A 50 12.30 9.12 -8.47
N GLN A 51 11.86 10.12 -7.71
CA GLN A 51 12.28 11.50 -7.86
C GLN A 51 13.64 11.75 -7.17
N ASP A 52 13.86 11.19 -5.98
CA ASP A 52 15.14 11.27 -5.27
C ASP A 52 16.29 10.61 -6.04
N TYR A 53 16.04 9.48 -6.73
CA TYR A 53 17.03 8.86 -7.63
C TYR A 53 17.31 9.66 -8.91
N ALA A 54 16.39 10.53 -9.34
CA ALA A 54 16.55 11.34 -10.54
C ALA A 54 17.34 12.64 -10.27
N GLU A 55 17.17 13.24 -9.10
CA GLU A 55 17.84 14.49 -8.72
C GLU A 55 19.32 14.27 -8.32
N GLY A 56 19.71 13.05 -7.93
CA GLY A 56 21.10 12.68 -7.66
C GLY A 56 22.02 12.51 -8.89
N ARG A 57 21.52 12.75 -10.12
CA ARG A 57 22.31 12.63 -11.38
C ARG A 57 22.76 13.96 -11.98
N ASN A 58 22.42 15.09 -11.38
CA ASN A 58 22.86 16.42 -11.81
C ASN A 58 23.89 17.02 -10.83
N ASN A 59 25.08 16.41 -10.76
CA ASN A 59 26.32 17.08 -10.36
C ASN A 59 27.52 16.34 -10.96
#